data_AF-A0A2H4VCY6-F1
#
_entry.id   AF-A0A2H4VCY6-F1
#
_cell.length_a   1.000
_cell.length_b   1.000
_cell.length_c   1.000
_cell.angle_alpha   90.00
_cell.angle_beta   90.00
_cell.angle_gamma   90.00
#
_symmetry.space_group_name_H-M   'P 1'
#
loop_
_entity.id
_entity.type
_entity.pdbx_description
1 polymer ?
#
loop_
_entity_poly.entity_id
_entity_poly.type
_entity_poly.pdbx_seq_one_letter_code
_entity_poly.pdbx_strand_id
1 'polypeptide(L)'
;MLVKVNGEKIELPEGSTIQDAIDAVGAPYLPGCVLGLVKGTEEVEKHVNKYSLKTNKGSIIIEILDGAPETLVSTWKERYKEFSKMGVRWTTSQEVAIGPIVTELTPSRETYHYHRWDVLFSLSGFTADATHLILSTGEHEAVYGAPEENRGVFARVVGGKRTILKLTDDDEVSEVKPVMERESIVKSAAITNLETELEEGNQVYTYVQVEPNPKSPQSVEHFYALQESGKVRVDYDSNTFVGFYALQGLEKEAEQIDQRKRGTITFRNTGKGVGRVYIYREDRVSTPSHNVLGKVINGMQLLDIASFGDEVTIQTSPTRIMTLSMTQKEAEEFLQENGVKQIREGLQDDEAVVVRQEPHYTMDIIAQGEVKTYGIPEEDLLHVELYEDAPRSTWYFQKITGLLDAPVGSLKVHFAFPGMKLLMFKDVPKESKGLIPENNPQSVVKAGEIGITNMSRRHIGMVGVRFEDNKEFGPTGEPFQGTNIIGRMSEGIENLEKYKEGDTIYVTRK
;
A
#
# COMPACT_ATOMS: atom_id res chain seq x y z
N MET A 1 -6.10 22.28 22.57
CA MET A 1 -6.43 20.86 22.37
C MET A 1 -5.18 20.08 21.96
N LEU A 2 -5.01 18.86 22.48
CA LEU A 2 -3.90 17.97 22.12
C LEU A 2 -4.36 16.99 21.03
N VAL A 3 -3.73 17.03 19.87
CA VAL A 3 -4.01 16.12 18.74
C VAL A 3 -2.74 15.38 18.33
N LYS A 4 -2.87 14.35 17.51
CA LYS A 4 -1.73 13.66 16.89
C LYS A 4 -1.77 13.78 15.38
N VAL A 5 -0.63 14.01 14.75
CA VAL A 5 -0.46 13.97 13.29
C VAL A 5 0.60 12.94 12.95
N ASN A 6 0.25 11.87 12.24
CA ASN A 6 1.12 10.74 11.91
C ASN A 6 1.88 10.14 13.13
N GLY A 7 1.27 10.24 14.32
CA GLY A 7 1.82 9.77 15.59
C GLY A 7 2.53 10.85 16.44
N GLU A 8 2.86 12.00 15.85
CA GLU A 8 3.46 13.14 16.55
C GLU A 8 2.39 13.95 17.31
N LYS A 9 2.64 14.29 18.58
CA LYS A 9 1.69 15.04 19.41
C LYS A 9 1.90 16.54 19.23
N ILE A 10 0.82 17.28 18.99
CA ILE A 10 0.84 18.73 18.89
C ILE A 10 -0.30 19.37 19.69
N GLU A 11 -0.04 20.58 20.17
CA GLU A 11 -1.03 21.41 20.85
C GLU A 11 -1.53 22.49 19.88
N LEU A 12 -2.83 22.51 19.64
CA LEU A 12 -3.50 23.45 18.75
C LEU A 12 -4.58 24.25 19.49
N PRO A 13 -4.91 25.47 19.05
CA PRO A 13 -6.10 26.19 19.51
C PRO A 13 -7.40 25.39 19.27
N GLU A 14 -8.41 25.56 20.11
CA GLU A 14 -9.74 25.01 19.84
C GLU A 14 -10.32 25.56 18.52
N GLY A 15 -11.01 24.72 17.75
CA GLY A 15 -11.53 25.07 16.42
C GLY A 15 -10.50 25.01 15.30
N SER A 16 -9.26 24.56 15.57
CA SER A 16 -8.28 24.33 14.50
C SER A 16 -8.71 23.17 13.60
N THR A 17 -8.34 23.26 12.33
CA THR A 17 -8.70 22.32 11.28
C THR A 17 -7.60 21.27 11.04
N ILE A 18 -7.89 20.27 10.19
CA ILE A 18 -6.87 19.35 9.69
C ILE A 18 -5.74 20.10 8.97
N GLN A 19 -6.07 21.12 8.16
CA GLN A 19 -5.08 21.96 7.48
C GLN A 19 -4.09 22.57 8.49
N ASP A 20 -4.61 23.19 9.55
CA ASP A 20 -3.77 23.82 10.59
C ASP A 20 -2.84 22.79 11.27
N ALA A 21 -3.35 21.58 11.51
CA ALA A 21 -2.56 20.51 12.10
C ALA A 21 -1.44 20.01 11.18
N ILE A 22 -1.70 19.91 9.87
CA ILE A 22 -0.72 19.52 8.86
C ILE A 22 0.38 20.58 8.76
N ASP A 23 -0.01 21.85 8.67
CA ASP A 23 0.90 22.97 8.52
C ASP A 23 1.79 23.16 9.76
N ALA A 24 1.26 22.89 10.96
CA ALA A 24 2.01 22.98 12.22
C ALA A 24 3.21 22.02 12.30
N VAL A 25 3.12 20.83 11.70
CA VAL A 25 4.21 19.82 11.71
C VAL A 25 4.90 19.67 10.35
N GLY A 26 4.45 20.38 9.32
CA GLY A 26 4.91 20.18 7.95
C GLY A 26 4.66 18.75 7.45
N ALA A 27 3.53 18.15 7.82
CA ALA A 27 3.25 16.76 7.48
C ALA A 27 3.10 16.59 5.96
N PRO A 28 3.71 15.55 5.35
CA PRO A 28 3.52 15.29 3.93
C PRO A 28 2.06 15.07 3.58
N TYR A 29 1.57 15.78 2.57
CA TYR A 29 0.24 15.63 2.02
C TYR A 29 0.22 16.10 0.56
N LEU A 30 -0.38 15.31 -0.32
CA LEU A 30 -0.62 15.70 -1.71
C LEU A 30 -2.11 15.99 -1.93
N PRO A 31 -2.47 17.12 -2.55
CA PRO A 31 -3.87 17.46 -2.81
C PRO A 31 -4.63 16.35 -3.53
N GLY A 32 -5.83 16.05 -3.04
CA GLY A 32 -6.71 14.99 -3.57
C GLY A 32 -6.46 13.60 -2.98
N CYS A 33 -5.42 13.42 -2.16
CA CYS A 33 -5.19 12.17 -1.45
C CYS A 33 -6.09 12.03 -0.21
N VAL A 34 -6.36 10.79 0.18
CA VAL A 34 -7.15 10.46 1.36
C VAL A 34 -6.45 10.91 2.64
N LEU A 35 -7.25 11.49 3.52
CA LEU A 35 -6.90 11.83 4.90
C LEU A 35 -7.61 10.89 5.85
N GLY A 36 -6.90 10.44 6.87
CA GLY A 36 -7.46 9.60 7.91
C GLY A 36 -7.62 10.40 9.19
N LEU A 37 -8.86 10.66 9.61
CA LEU A 37 -9.15 11.19 10.93
C LEU A 37 -9.67 10.06 11.81
N VAL A 38 -8.86 9.61 12.77
CA VAL A 38 -9.31 8.73 13.85
C VAL A 38 -9.65 9.61 15.03
N LYS A 39 -10.92 9.61 15.43
CA LYS A 39 -11.38 10.38 16.58
C LYS A 39 -10.71 9.95 17.88
N GLY A 40 -10.87 10.75 18.93
CA GLY A 40 -10.23 10.54 20.23
C GLY A 40 -10.39 9.11 20.77
N THR A 41 -9.38 8.65 21.54
CA THR A 41 -9.28 7.28 22.07
C THR A 41 -10.59 6.80 22.72
N GLU A 42 -11.32 7.69 23.40
CA GLU A 42 -12.61 7.36 24.02
C GLU A 42 -13.71 7.01 23.01
N GLU A 43 -13.77 7.69 21.87
CA GLU A 43 -14.76 7.40 20.83
C GLU A 43 -14.43 6.12 20.07
N VAL A 44 -13.14 5.83 19.86
CA VAL A 44 -12.74 4.54 19.27
C VAL A 44 -13.02 3.39 20.24
N GLU A 45 -12.75 3.57 21.55
CA GLU A 45 -13.08 2.59 22.61
C GLU A 45 -14.58 2.25 22.63
N LYS A 46 -15.48 3.21 22.33
CA LYS A 46 -16.93 2.94 22.20
C LYS A 46 -17.25 1.92 21.12
N HIS A 47 -16.43 1.79 20.08
CA HIS A 47 -16.64 0.84 18.98
C HIS A 47 -15.82 -0.45 19.13
N VAL A 48 -15.07 -0.64 20.23
CA VAL A 48 -14.30 -1.86 20.49
C VAL A 48 -15.18 -2.93 21.13
N ASN A 49 -15.15 -4.13 20.55
CA ASN A 49 -15.88 -5.30 21.05
C ASN A 49 -14.97 -6.36 21.69
N LYS A 50 -13.65 -6.30 21.49
CA LYS A 50 -12.69 -7.26 22.06
C LYS A 50 -11.82 -6.62 23.13
N TYR A 51 -11.56 -7.36 24.20
CA TYR A 51 -10.72 -6.92 25.31
C TYR A 51 -9.71 -8.00 25.66
N SER A 52 -8.46 -7.58 25.90
CA SER A 52 -7.41 -8.45 26.39
C SER A 52 -7.22 -8.25 27.88
N LEU A 53 -7.35 -9.33 28.64
CA LEU A 53 -7.06 -9.40 30.07
C LEU A 53 -5.69 -10.08 30.21
N LYS A 54 -4.70 -9.33 30.68
CA LYS A 54 -3.33 -9.83 30.87
C LYS A 54 -3.17 -10.29 32.31
N THR A 55 -2.85 -11.57 32.49
CA THR A 55 -2.64 -12.21 33.80
C THR A 55 -1.20 -12.66 33.97
N ASN A 56 -0.82 -13.05 35.18
CA ASN A 56 0.48 -13.65 35.50
C ASN A 56 0.73 -14.98 34.75
N LYS A 57 -0.33 -15.62 34.24
CA LYS A 57 -0.25 -16.88 33.47
C LYS A 57 -0.37 -16.71 31.95
N GLY A 58 -0.55 -15.47 31.47
CA GLY A 58 -0.70 -15.14 30.05
C GLY A 58 -1.93 -14.27 29.76
N SER A 59 -2.24 -14.08 28.48
CA SER A 59 -3.37 -13.24 28.05
C SER A 59 -4.62 -14.06 27.77
N ILE A 60 -5.78 -13.45 28.08
CA ILE A 60 -7.12 -13.92 27.77
C ILE A 60 -7.76 -12.87 26.86
N ILE A 61 -8.54 -13.31 25.87
CA ILE A 61 -9.29 -12.40 24.99
C ILE A 61 -10.76 -12.72 25.12
N ILE A 62 -11.55 -11.70 25.47
CA ILE A 62 -13.01 -11.75 25.49
C ILE A 62 -13.57 -10.91 24.35
N GLU A 63 -14.72 -11.31 23.83
CA GLU A 63 -15.47 -10.62 22.78
C GLU A 63 -16.91 -10.40 23.25
N ILE A 64 -17.38 -9.15 23.19
CA ILE A 64 -18.76 -8.78 23.50
C ILE A 64 -19.70 -9.48 22.52
N LEU A 65 -20.78 -10.07 23.03
CA LEU A 65 -21.76 -10.80 22.21
C LEU A 65 -22.56 -9.84 21.34
N ASP A 66 -22.84 -10.25 20.10
CA ASP A 66 -23.80 -9.56 19.24
C ASP A 66 -25.19 -9.56 19.91
N GLY A 67 -25.76 -8.36 20.10
CA GLY A 67 -27.04 -8.20 20.78
C GLY A 67 -26.99 -8.32 22.31
N ALA A 68 -25.80 -8.27 22.93
CA ALA A 68 -25.70 -8.15 24.39
C ALA A 68 -26.49 -6.93 24.91
N PRO A 69 -27.16 -7.04 26.08
CA PRO A 69 -27.90 -5.93 26.65
C PRO A 69 -27.04 -4.69 26.84
N GLU A 70 -27.55 -3.53 26.41
CA GLU A 70 -26.82 -2.25 26.44
C GLU A 70 -26.34 -1.89 27.85
N THR A 71 -27.13 -2.19 28.88
CA THR A 71 -26.79 -1.98 30.29
C THR A 71 -25.53 -2.73 30.73
N LEU A 72 -25.34 -3.97 30.29
CA LEU A 72 -24.16 -4.76 30.63
C LEU A 72 -22.94 -4.29 29.82
N VAL A 73 -23.17 -3.94 28.54
CA VAL A 73 -22.12 -3.46 27.64
C VAL A 73 -21.59 -2.10 28.09
N SER A 74 -22.47 -1.16 28.45
CA SER A 74 -22.07 0.16 28.98
C SER A 74 -21.31 0.00 30.29
N THR A 75 -21.82 -0.81 31.22
CA THR A 75 -21.14 -1.12 32.49
C THR A 75 -19.73 -1.65 32.24
N TRP A 76 -19.56 -2.62 31.32
CA TRP A 76 -18.23 -3.12 30.98
C TRP A 76 -17.34 -2.02 30.40
N LYS A 77 -17.82 -1.28 29.40
CA LYS A 77 -17.03 -0.24 28.70
C LYS A 77 -16.60 0.91 29.62
N GLU A 78 -17.42 1.26 30.60
CA GLU A 78 -17.09 2.28 31.59
C GLU A 78 -16.10 1.79 32.66
N ARG A 79 -16.19 0.50 33.03
CA ARG A 79 -15.53 -0.04 34.23
C ARG A 79 -14.40 -1.03 33.96
N TYR A 80 -14.13 -1.44 32.71
CA TYR A 80 -13.14 -2.51 32.42
C TYR A 80 -11.75 -2.22 32.99
N LYS A 81 -11.35 -0.93 33.07
CA LYS A 81 -10.06 -0.51 33.63
C LYS A 81 -9.95 -0.85 35.12
N GLU A 82 -11.05 -0.83 35.86
CA GLU A 82 -11.09 -1.15 37.30
C GLU A 82 -10.79 -2.63 37.59
N PHE A 83 -10.98 -3.52 36.62
CA PHE A 83 -10.54 -4.91 36.72
C PHE A 83 -9.01 -5.06 36.58
N SER A 84 -8.29 -4.01 36.21
CA SER A 84 -6.83 -4.02 36.25
C SER A 84 -6.35 -4.01 37.70
N LYS A 85 -5.35 -4.84 38.00
CA LYS A 85 -4.81 -5.13 39.33
C LYS A 85 -5.82 -5.79 40.29
N MET A 86 -6.90 -6.36 39.77
CA MET A 86 -7.80 -7.20 40.57
C MET A 86 -7.30 -8.64 40.62
N GLY A 87 -7.38 -9.22 41.81
CA GLY A 87 -7.06 -10.63 42.03
C GLY A 87 -8.17 -11.56 41.55
N VAL A 88 -7.80 -12.81 41.30
CA VAL A 88 -8.74 -13.91 41.18
C VAL A 88 -9.28 -14.23 42.58
N ARG A 89 -10.59 -14.12 42.78
CA ARG A 89 -11.23 -14.30 44.09
C ARG A 89 -11.50 -15.75 44.43
N TRP A 90 -11.91 -16.53 43.42
CA TRP A 90 -12.04 -17.97 43.55
C TRP A 90 -11.92 -18.63 42.19
N THR A 91 -11.59 -19.91 42.24
CA THR A 91 -11.56 -20.79 41.07
C THR A 91 -12.26 -22.10 41.43
N THR A 92 -13.09 -22.59 40.51
CA THR A 92 -13.74 -23.90 40.61
C THR A 92 -13.45 -24.70 39.34
N SER A 93 -13.96 -25.93 39.26
CA SER A 93 -13.95 -26.70 38.02
C SER A 93 -14.86 -26.11 36.92
N GLN A 94 -15.73 -25.16 37.26
CA GLN A 94 -16.76 -24.60 36.40
C GLN A 94 -16.56 -23.11 36.09
N GLU A 95 -15.87 -22.36 36.94
CA GLU A 95 -15.65 -20.93 36.74
C GLU A 95 -14.37 -20.36 37.39
N VAL A 96 -13.98 -19.17 36.93
CA VAL A 96 -12.94 -18.33 37.54
C VAL A 96 -13.54 -16.95 37.77
N ALA A 97 -13.41 -16.40 38.98
CA ALA A 97 -13.97 -15.10 39.34
C ALA A 97 -12.90 -14.06 39.61
N ILE A 98 -13.05 -12.87 39.02
CA ILE A 98 -12.11 -11.74 39.14
C ILE A 98 -12.84 -10.53 39.74
N GLY A 99 -12.23 -9.81 40.67
CA GLY A 99 -12.80 -8.59 41.28
C GLY A 99 -12.67 -8.57 42.80
N PRO A 100 -13.63 -8.02 43.56
CA PRO A 100 -14.81 -7.29 43.11
C PRO A 100 -14.50 -5.85 42.69
N ILE A 101 -15.44 -5.25 41.99
CA ILE A 101 -15.57 -3.81 41.77
C ILE A 101 -16.97 -3.34 42.18
N VAL A 102 -17.18 -2.03 42.25
CA VAL A 102 -18.49 -1.42 42.52
C VAL A 102 -19.16 -1.04 41.20
N THR A 103 -20.44 -1.39 41.05
CA THR A 103 -21.24 -1.10 39.84
C THR A 103 -22.64 -0.60 40.22
N GLU A 104 -23.46 -0.25 39.22
CA GLU A 104 -24.88 0.10 39.40
C GLU A 104 -25.84 -1.01 38.92
N LEU A 105 -25.32 -2.21 38.68
CA LEU A 105 -26.12 -3.34 38.24
C LEU A 105 -27.08 -3.82 39.33
N THR A 106 -28.26 -4.31 38.93
CA THR A 106 -29.25 -4.84 39.87
C THR A 106 -29.14 -6.36 39.95
N PRO A 107 -28.94 -6.95 41.15
CA PRO A 107 -28.80 -8.39 41.31
C PRO A 107 -30.16 -9.10 41.28
N SER A 108 -30.22 -10.27 40.66
CA SER A 108 -31.36 -11.19 40.76
C SER A 108 -31.08 -12.33 41.75
N ARG A 109 -32.13 -13.03 42.18
CA ARG A 109 -32.02 -14.27 43.00
C ARG A 109 -32.28 -15.54 42.19
N GLU A 110 -32.36 -15.40 40.88
CA GLU A 110 -32.72 -16.48 39.98
C GLU A 110 -31.56 -17.45 39.77
N THR A 111 -31.91 -18.70 39.47
CA THR A 111 -30.94 -19.72 39.05
C THR A 111 -30.86 -19.69 37.53
N TYR A 112 -29.64 -19.63 37.00
CA TYR A 112 -29.40 -19.58 35.57
C TYR A 112 -28.46 -20.68 35.12
N HIS A 113 -28.69 -21.15 33.90
CA HIS A 113 -27.80 -22.04 33.18
C HIS A 113 -26.74 -21.22 32.44
N TYR A 114 -25.47 -21.60 32.57
CA TYR A 114 -24.33 -20.93 31.95
C TYR A 114 -23.56 -21.90 31.05
N HIS A 115 -23.17 -21.41 29.88
CA HIS A 115 -22.39 -22.20 28.94
C HIS A 115 -20.91 -22.00 29.15
N ARG A 116 -20.17 -23.00 28.67
CA ARG A 116 -18.72 -22.94 28.65
C ARG A 116 -18.24 -21.76 27.80
N TRP A 117 -17.36 -20.97 28.40
CA TRP A 117 -16.75 -19.73 27.89
C TRP A 117 -17.62 -18.49 27.93
N ASP A 118 -18.78 -18.53 28.58
CA ASP A 118 -19.54 -17.33 28.89
C ASP A 118 -18.73 -16.42 29.83
N VAL A 119 -18.90 -15.12 29.63
CA VAL A 119 -18.35 -14.07 30.47
C VAL A 119 -19.50 -13.22 31.00
N LEU A 120 -19.62 -13.15 32.32
CA LEU A 120 -20.77 -12.54 32.98
C LEU A 120 -20.39 -11.73 34.22
N PHE A 121 -21.30 -10.86 34.63
CA PHE A 121 -21.25 -10.17 35.91
C PHE A 121 -21.94 -10.99 37.01
N SER A 122 -21.27 -11.15 38.15
CA SER A 122 -21.80 -11.76 39.38
C SER A 122 -21.79 -10.75 40.51
N LEU A 123 -22.96 -10.45 41.09
CA LEU A 123 -23.09 -9.55 42.25
C LEU A 123 -23.16 -10.39 43.51
N SER A 124 -21.98 -10.73 44.03
CA SER A 124 -21.84 -11.60 45.21
C SER A 124 -22.52 -10.97 46.44
N GLY A 125 -23.28 -11.77 47.19
CA GLY A 125 -24.05 -11.25 48.32
C GLY A 125 -25.28 -10.41 47.94
N PHE A 126 -25.68 -10.42 46.65
CA PHE A 126 -26.80 -9.64 46.12
C PHE A 126 -26.64 -8.14 46.37
N THR A 127 -25.41 -7.63 46.20
CA THR A 127 -25.09 -6.20 46.27
C THR A 127 -24.27 -5.77 45.07
N ALA A 128 -24.51 -4.55 44.59
CA ALA A 128 -23.76 -3.94 43.48
C ALA A 128 -22.35 -3.49 43.90
N ASP A 129 -22.06 -3.50 45.20
CA ASP A 129 -20.72 -3.20 45.77
C ASP A 129 -19.72 -4.35 45.62
N ALA A 130 -20.19 -5.54 45.21
CA ALA A 130 -19.40 -6.75 45.13
C ALA A 130 -19.54 -7.45 43.77
N THR A 131 -19.35 -6.70 42.69
CA THR A 131 -19.46 -7.21 41.31
C THR A 131 -18.17 -7.87 40.87
N HIS A 132 -18.26 -9.13 40.48
CA HIS A 132 -17.17 -9.94 39.94
C HIS A 132 -17.40 -10.22 38.46
N LEU A 133 -16.30 -10.37 37.72
CA LEU A 133 -16.30 -10.91 36.38
C LEU A 133 -16.09 -12.43 36.46
N ILE A 134 -17.06 -13.20 36.02
CA ILE A 134 -16.96 -14.66 35.97
C ILE A 134 -16.58 -15.10 34.55
N LEU A 135 -15.56 -15.94 34.46
CA LEU A 135 -15.18 -16.66 33.25
C LEU A 135 -15.60 -18.12 33.39
N SER A 136 -16.69 -18.52 32.73
CA SER A 136 -17.20 -19.89 32.80
C SER A 136 -16.27 -20.85 32.06
N THR A 137 -15.71 -21.84 32.76
CA THR A 137 -14.81 -22.88 32.22
C THR A 137 -15.53 -24.19 31.90
N GLY A 138 -16.74 -24.37 32.41
CA GLY A 138 -17.65 -25.50 32.16
C GLY A 138 -19.12 -25.09 32.12
N GLU A 139 -19.97 -25.98 31.63
CA GLU A 139 -21.43 -25.80 31.64
C GLU A 139 -21.99 -26.12 33.03
N HIS A 140 -22.84 -25.25 33.58
CA HIS A 140 -23.32 -25.36 34.96
C HIS A 140 -24.56 -24.48 35.22
N GLU A 141 -25.27 -24.79 36.31
CA GLU A 141 -26.34 -23.96 36.85
C GLU A 141 -25.89 -23.33 38.18
N ALA A 142 -26.11 -22.03 38.36
CA ALA A 142 -25.71 -21.32 39.58
C ALA A 142 -26.59 -20.09 39.85
N VAL A 143 -26.56 -19.64 41.11
CA VAL A 143 -27.15 -18.38 41.57
C VAL A 143 -26.00 -17.41 41.88
N TYR A 144 -25.69 -16.53 40.94
CA TYR A 144 -24.55 -15.60 41.04
C TYR A 144 -24.91 -14.17 41.45
N GLY A 145 -26.18 -13.91 41.78
CA GLY A 145 -26.66 -12.53 41.88
C GLY A 145 -26.62 -11.79 40.54
N ALA A 146 -26.53 -12.51 39.42
CA ALA A 146 -26.36 -11.90 38.10
C ALA A 146 -27.58 -11.04 37.74
N PRO A 147 -27.41 -9.95 36.97
CA PRO A 147 -28.55 -9.20 36.44
C PRO A 147 -29.49 -10.10 35.63
N GLU A 148 -30.79 -9.80 35.66
CA GLU A 148 -31.77 -10.59 34.91
C GLU A 148 -31.54 -10.48 33.40
N GLU A 149 -31.09 -9.30 32.93
CA GLU A 149 -30.79 -9.08 31.53
C GLU A 149 -29.72 -10.07 31.06
N ASN A 150 -30.10 -10.95 30.14
CA ASN A 150 -29.26 -12.01 29.59
C ASN A 150 -28.50 -12.83 30.65
N ARG A 151 -29.07 -12.97 31.86
CA ARG A 151 -28.46 -13.73 32.98
C ARG A 151 -27.09 -13.17 33.40
N GLY A 152 -26.84 -11.88 33.14
CA GLY A 152 -25.57 -11.19 33.36
C GLY A 152 -24.49 -11.46 32.31
N VAL A 153 -24.75 -12.30 31.30
CA VAL A 153 -23.78 -12.63 30.25
C VAL A 153 -23.71 -11.49 29.24
N PHE A 154 -22.51 -11.01 28.93
CA PHE A 154 -22.33 -9.94 27.93
C PHE A 154 -21.22 -10.23 26.93
N ALA A 155 -20.33 -11.18 27.23
CA ALA A 155 -19.18 -11.51 26.39
C ALA A 155 -18.89 -13.02 26.39
N ARG A 156 -17.94 -13.42 25.55
CA ARG A 156 -17.43 -14.80 25.46
C ARG A 156 -15.92 -14.82 25.37
N VAL A 157 -15.29 -15.85 25.94
CA VAL A 157 -13.85 -16.09 25.76
C VAL A 157 -13.56 -16.62 24.36
N VAL A 158 -12.79 -15.85 23.58
CA VAL A 158 -12.36 -16.19 22.21
C VAL A 158 -10.87 -16.50 22.11
N GLY A 159 -10.06 -16.08 23.09
CA GLY A 159 -8.63 -16.38 23.17
C GLY A 159 -8.16 -16.67 24.60
N GLY A 160 -7.07 -17.43 24.75
CA GLY A 160 -6.48 -17.70 26.07
C GLY A 160 -7.23 -18.74 26.91
N LYS A 161 -8.08 -19.59 26.33
CA LYS A 161 -8.84 -20.64 27.03
C LYS A 161 -7.97 -21.54 27.93
N ARG A 162 -6.78 -21.93 27.46
CA ARG A 162 -5.82 -22.72 28.24
C ARG A 162 -5.18 -21.91 29.38
N THR A 163 -5.09 -20.59 29.25
CA THR A 163 -4.62 -19.69 30.31
C THR A 163 -5.62 -19.67 31.46
N ILE A 164 -6.92 -19.53 31.17
CA ILE A 164 -7.98 -19.51 32.20
C ILE A 164 -7.94 -20.77 33.06
N LEU A 165 -7.79 -21.95 32.43
CA LEU A 165 -7.75 -23.24 33.13
C LEU A 165 -6.52 -23.42 34.06
N LYS A 166 -5.56 -22.50 34.03
CA LYS A 166 -4.37 -22.52 34.89
C LYS A 166 -4.39 -21.45 35.98
N LEU A 167 -5.40 -20.57 35.98
CA LEU A 167 -5.53 -19.54 36.99
C LEU A 167 -5.88 -20.16 38.35
N THR A 168 -5.36 -19.54 39.39
CA THR A 168 -5.57 -19.84 40.81
C THR A 168 -5.93 -18.54 41.53
N ASP A 169 -6.36 -18.63 42.79
CA ASP A 169 -6.64 -17.48 43.66
C ASP A 169 -5.40 -16.64 44.02
N ASP A 170 -4.19 -17.14 43.74
CA ASP A 170 -2.93 -16.39 43.84
C ASP A 170 -2.63 -15.50 42.61
N ASP A 171 -3.43 -15.61 41.54
CA ASP A 171 -3.21 -14.87 40.30
C ASP A 171 -3.97 -13.54 40.26
N GLU A 172 -3.47 -12.59 39.47
CA GLU A 172 -4.12 -11.30 39.26
C GLU A 172 -4.24 -10.96 37.77
N VAL A 173 -5.16 -10.05 37.46
CA VAL A 173 -5.22 -9.38 36.16
C VAL A 173 -4.34 -8.15 36.22
N SER A 174 -3.11 -8.24 35.73
CA SER A 174 -2.18 -7.10 35.67
C SER A 174 -2.73 -5.90 34.89
N GLU A 175 -3.49 -6.13 33.82
CA GLU A 175 -3.97 -5.08 32.92
C GLU A 175 -5.16 -5.56 32.07
N VAL A 176 -6.14 -4.68 31.84
CA VAL A 176 -7.21 -4.88 30.86
C VAL A 176 -7.13 -3.79 29.79
N LYS A 177 -7.07 -4.19 28.52
CA LYS A 177 -6.95 -3.28 27.37
C LYS A 177 -7.94 -3.62 26.25
N PRO A 178 -8.52 -2.61 25.57
CA PRO A 178 -9.26 -2.82 24.33
C PRO A 178 -8.33 -3.41 23.26
N VAL A 179 -8.83 -4.37 22.49
CA VAL A 179 -8.16 -4.91 21.31
C VAL A 179 -8.70 -4.16 20.11
N MET A 180 -7.87 -3.28 19.55
CA MET A 180 -8.23 -2.42 18.43
C MET A 180 -8.39 -3.25 17.16
N GLU A 181 -9.62 -3.40 16.67
CA GLU A 181 -9.92 -4.04 15.39
C GLU A 181 -10.18 -3.01 14.30
N ARG A 182 -9.89 -3.39 13.05
CA ARG A 182 -10.06 -2.53 11.88
C ARG A 182 -11.48 -1.99 11.77
N GLU A 183 -12.50 -2.79 12.04
CA GLU A 183 -13.89 -2.32 11.97
C GLU A 183 -14.16 -1.14 12.90
N SER A 184 -13.59 -1.14 14.10
CA SER A 184 -13.71 -0.04 15.05
C SER A 184 -13.02 1.22 14.51
N ILE A 185 -11.82 1.07 13.91
CA ILE A 185 -11.09 2.17 13.28
C ILE A 185 -11.87 2.73 12.08
N VAL A 186 -12.32 1.88 11.16
CA VAL A 186 -13.08 2.30 9.96
C VAL A 186 -14.41 2.96 10.35
N LYS A 187 -15.13 2.45 11.35
CA LYS A 187 -16.37 3.07 11.85
C LYS A 187 -16.12 4.42 12.52
N SER A 188 -14.99 4.57 13.19
CA SER A 188 -14.58 5.83 13.83
C SER A 188 -13.91 6.82 12.88
N ALA A 189 -13.53 6.38 11.69
CA ALA A 189 -12.74 7.17 10.75
C ALA A 189 -13.62 7.77 9.67
N ALA A 190 -13.74 9.10 9.69
CA ALA A 190 -14.32 9.84 8.60
C ALA A 190 -13.23 10.15 7.55
N ILE A 191 -13.59 10.04 6.26
CA ILE A 191 -12.79 10.65 5.20
C ILE A 191 -13.10 12.14 5.27
N THR A 192 -12.10 12.94 5.61
CA THR A 192 -12.31 14.33 6.03
C THR A 192 -11.59 15.29 5.11
N ASN A 193 -12.34 16.28 4.62
CA ASN A 193 -11.82 17.48 3.96
C ASN A 193 -10.82 18.19 4.90
N LEU A 194 -9.82 18.89 4.34
CA LEU A 194 -8.83 19.68 5.07
C LEU A 194 -9.46 20.71 6.04
N GLU A 195 -10.66 21.18 5.71
CA GLU A 195 -11.46 22.13 6.50
C GLU A 195 -12.16 21.50 7.72
N THR A 196 -12.02 20.18 7.93
CA THR A 196 -12.67 19.52 9.07
C THR A 196 -12.04 19.98 10.37
N GLU A 197 -12.88 20.46 11.30
CA GLU A 197 -12.46 20.84 12.65
C GLU A 197 -12.00 19.63 13.46
N LEU A 198 -10.94 19.83 14.23
CA LEU A 198 -10.38 18.81 15.11
C LEU A 198 -10.90 18.97 16.53
N GLU A 199 -11.05 17.84 17.21
CA GLU A 199 -11.39 17.76 18.63
C GLU A 199 -10.21 17.20 19.44
N GLU A 200 -10.26 17.40 20.76
CA GLU A 200 -9.28 16.84 21.71
C GLU A 200 -9.06 15.33 21.47
N GLY A 201 -7.79 14.94 21.41
CA GLY A 201 -7.39 13.54 21.24
C GLY A 201 -7.50 12.98 19.82
N ASN A 202 -7.96 13.76 18.85
CA ASN A 202 -8.02 13.35 17.44
C ASN A 202 -6.62 12.97 16.90
N GLN A 203 -6.61 12.01 15.97
CA GLN A 203 -5.42 11.54 15.28
C GLN A 203 -5.59 11.66 13.77
N VAL A 204 -4.78 12.50 13.16
CA VAL A 204 -4.72 12.74 11.72
C VAL A 204 -3.60 11.89 11.12
N TYR A 205 -3.90 11.23 10.01
CA TYR A 205 -2.93 10.50 9.19
C TYR A 205 -2.96 11.08 7.78
N THR A 206 -1.80 11.44 7.22
CA THR A 206 -1.70 12.12 5.92
C THR A 206 -0.91 11.37 4.85
N TYR A 207 -0.03 10.45 5.26
CA TYR A 207 0.75 9.64 4.34
C TYR A 207 1.06 8.25 4.89
N VAL A 208 1.44 7.36 3.99
CA VAL A 208 1.95 6.02 4.30
C VAL A 208 3.47 6.04 4.15
N GLN A 209 4.19 5.62 5.18
CA GLN A 209 5.63 5.45 5.11
C GLN A 209 5.98 3.99 4.90
N VAL A 210 6.80 3.72 3.89
CA VAL A 210 7.23 2.39 3.47
C VAL A 210 8.73 2.24 3.66
N GLU A 211 9.12 1.13 4.26
CA GLU A 211 10.48 0.61 4.31
C GLU A 211 10.64 -0.44 3.19
N PRO A 212 11.40 -0.14 2.12
CA PRO A 212 11.69 -1.09 1.05
C PRO A 212 12.54 -2.28 1.55
N ASN A 213 12.40 -3.43 0.89
CA ASN A 213 13.16 -4.63 1.20
C ASN A 213 14.40 -4.77 0.30
N PRO A 214 15.63 -4.64 0.83
CA PRO A 214 16.85 -4.74 0.02
C PRO A 214 17.06 -6.08 -0.67
N LYS A 215 16.37 -7.15 -0.22
CA LYS A 215 16.46 -8.49 -0.81
C LYS A 215 15.56 -8.69 -2.03
N SER A 216 14.78 -7.68 -2.41
CA SER A 216 13.91 -7.71 -3.58
C SER A 216 14.10 -6.45 -4.44
N PRO A 217 15.33 -6.15 -4.91
CA PRO A 217 15.66 -4.91 -5.63
C PRO A 217 14.77 -4.65 -6.84
N GLN A 218 14.42 -5.67 -7.62
CA GLN A 218 13.59 -5.50 -8.82
C GLN A 218 12.15 -5.12 -8.47
N SER A 219 11.58 -5.78 -7.46
CA SER A 219 10.22 -5.50 -6.99
C SER A 219 10.12 -4.14 -6.31
N VAL A 220 11.19 -3.72 -5.62
CA VAL A 220 11.30 -2.39 -5.02
C VAL A 220 11.33 -1.31 -6.09
N GLU A 221 12.12 -1.48 -7.15
CA GLU A 221 12.20 -0.51 -8.25
C GLU A 221 10.85 -0.35 -8.96
N HIS A 222 10.13 -1.44 -9.14
CA HIS A 222 8.75 -1.42 -9.65
C HIS A 222 7.81 -0.62 -8.73
N PHE A 223 7.94 -0.76 -7.41
CA PHE A 223 7.15 0.02 -6.46
C PHE A 223 7.52 1.51 -6.50
N TYR A 224 8.80 1.87 -6.64
CA TYR A 224 9.21 3.27 -6.83
C TYR A 224 8.59 3.89 -8.09
N ALA A 225 8.58 3.18 -9.21
CA ALA A 225 7.91 3.64 -10.44
C ALA A 225 6.41 3.84 -10.24
N LEU A 226 5.75 2.95 -9.50
CA LEU A 226 4.32 3.06 -9.21
C LEU A 226 3.96 4.34 -8.45
N GLN A 227 4.83 4.81 -7.55
CA GLN A 227 4.64 6.00 -6.72
C GLN A 227 5.41 7.24 -7.23
N GLU A 228 5.83 7.29 -8.49
CA GLU A 228 6.69 8.37 -9.02
C GLU A 228 6.11 9.78 -8.78
N SER A 229 4.78 9.91 -8.77
CA SER A 229 4.08 11.17 -8.47
C SER A 229 3.94 11.49 -6.96
N GLY A 230 4.49 10.65 -6.08
CA GLY A 230 4.33 10.71 -4.62
C GLY A 230 2.99 10.18 -4.10
N LYS A 231 2.09 9.77 -4.99
CA LYS A 231 0.80 9.16 -4.66
C LYS A 231 0.52 7.92 -5.51
N VAL A 232 -0.32 7.04 -4.99
CA VAL A 232 -0.80 5.85 -5.71
C VAL A 232 -2.30 5.71 -5.58
N ARG A 233 -2.93 5.27 -6.68
CA ARG A 233 -4.38 5.04 -6.74
C ARG A 233 -4.72 3.61 -6.37
N VAL A 234 -5.73 3.42 -5.52
CA VAL A 234 -6.25 2.10 -5.16
C VAL A 234 -7.11 1.55 -6.29
N ASP A 235 -6.62 0.51 -6.95
CA ASP A 235 -7.30 -0.18 -8.06
C ASP A 235 -8.16 -1.36 -7.58
N TYR A 236 -7.97 -1.78 -6.33
CA TYR A 236 -8.76 -2.85 -5.71
C TYR A 236 -8.73 -2.73 -4.20
N ASP A 237 -9.89 -2.82 -3.57
CA ASP A 237 -10.02 -2.86 -2.13
C ASP A 237 -10.63 -4.20 -1.68
N SER A 238 -10.16 -4.68 -0.54
CA SER A 238 -10.74 -5.82 0.16
C SER A 238 -10.50 -5.68 1.65
N ASN A 239 -11.14 -6.51 2.47
CA ASN A 239 -10.83 -6.53 3.91
C ASN A 239 -9.39 -6.94 4.22
N THR A 240 -8.70 -7.57 3.26
CA THR A 240 -7.47 -8.32 3.49
C THR A 240 -6.23 -7.62 2.96
N PHE A 241 -6.39 -6.83 1.90
CA PHE A 241 -5.35 -6.04 1.25
C PHE A 241 -5.98 -4.95 0.37
N VAL A 242 -5.18 -3.94 0.04
CA VAL A 242 -5.39 -3.03 -1.11
C VAL A 242 -4.46 -3.41 -2.25
N GLY A 243 -4.93 -3.25 -3.48
CA GLY A 243 -4.21 -3.57 -4.71
C GLY A 243 -3.98 -2.34 -5.58
N PHE A 244 -2.79 -2.29 -6.19
CA PHE A 244 -2.34 -1.24 -7.09
C PHE A 244 -1.85 -1.89 -8.40
N TYR A 245 -2.51 -1.55 -9.50
CA TYR A 245 -2.48 -2.30 -10.77
C TYR A 245 -1.99 -1.47 -11.95
N ALA A 246 -1.61 -0.20 -11.77
CA ALA A 246 -1.18 0.69 -12.86
C ALA A 246 -0.03 0.11 -13.72
N LEU A 247 0.89 -0.63 -13.11
CA LEU A 247 2.02 -1.29 -13.79
C LEU A 247 1.81 -2.80 -14.01
N GLN A 248 0.56 -3.26 -13.96
CA GLN A 248 0.21 -4.66 -14.24
C GLN A 248 0.72 -5.09 -15.62
N GLY A 249 1.40 -6.23 -15.65
CA GLY A 249 1.96 -6.84 -16.85
C GLY A 249 3.48 -6.70 -16.93
N LEU A 250 4.11 -5.85 -16.13
CA LEU A 250 5.57 -5.83 -15.97
C LEU A 250 5.99 -7.03 -15.12
N GLU A 251 6.66 -8.00 -15.75
CA GLU A 251 7.16 -9.20 -15.07
C GLU A 251 8.53 -8.93 -14.45
N LYS A 252 8.74 -9.44 -13.24
CA LYS A 252 10.05 -9.46 -12.55
C LYS A 252 10.30 -10.88 -12.05
N GLU A 253 11.57 -11.22 -11.88
CA GLU A 253 11.98 -12.55 -11.42
C GLU A 253 11.52 -12.82 -9.98
N ALA A 254 11.55 -14.08 -9.57
CA ALA A 254 11.27 -14.44 -8.19
C ALA A 254 12.39 -13.92 -7.26
N GLU A 255 12.01 -13.19 -6.22
CA GLU A 255 12.90 -12.64 -5.19
C GLU A 255 12.47 -13.18 -3.81
N GLN A 256 12.69 -12.44 -2.72
CA GLN A 256 12.35 -12.93 -1.39
C GLN A 256 10.85 -13.22 -1.24
N ILE A 257 10.51 -14.44 -0.85
CA ILE A 257 9.16 -14.87 -0.49
C ILE A 257 9.11 -15.04 1.04
N ASP A 258 8.12 -14.42 1.68
CA ASP A 258 7.93 -14.52 3.13
C ASP A 258 6.42 -14.46 3.50
N GLN A 259 6.12 -14.57 4.80
CA GLN A 259 4.79 -14.36 5.35
C GLN A 259 4.30 -12.95 5.05
N ARG A 260 2.99 -12.83 4.79
CA ARG A 260 2.35 -11.58 4.40
C ARG A 260 1.58 -11.04 5.60
N LYS A 261 2.32 -10.58 6.62
CA LYS A 261 1.74 -9.97 7.82
C LYS A 261 1.08 -8.62 7.48
N ARG A 262 0.23 -8.11 8.35
CA ARG A 262 -0.30 -6.73 8.22
C ARG A 262 0.84 -5.72 7.99
N GLY A 263 0.65 -4.87 6.98
CA GLY A 263 1.62 -3.89 6.51
C GLY A 263 2.68 -4.43 5.55
N THR A 264 2.73 -5.73 5.27
CA THR A 264 3.63 -6.28 4.26
C THR A 264 3.19 -5.80 2.88
N ILE A 265 4.17 -5.46 2.02
CA ILE A 265 3.94 -5.09 0.64
C ILE A 265 4.49 -6.20 -0.25
N THR A 266 3.69 -6.65 -1.21
CA THR A 266 4.12 -7.69 -2.14
C THR A 266 3.88 -7.33 -3.58
N PHE A 267 4.80 -7.77 -4.43
CA PHE A 267 4.69 -7.74 -5.87
C PHE A 267 4.34 -9.13 -6.41
N ARG A 268 3.42 -9.22 -7.35
CA ARG A 268 3.10 -10.48 -8.02
C ARG A 268 4.07 -10.78 -9.14
N ASN A 269 4.91 -11.80 -8.94
CA ASN A 269 5.94 -12.22 -9.89
C ASN A 269 5.41 -13.14 -11.02
N THR A 270 4.33 -13.90 -10.78
CA THR A 270 3.87 -14.95 -11.71
C THR A 270 2.35 -15.13 -11.74
N GLY A 271 1.86 -15.70 -12.85
CA GLY A 271 0.46 -16.05 -13.08
C GLY A 271 -0.45 -14.86 -13.43
N LYS A 272 -1.77 -15.02 -13.27
CA LYS A 272 -2.71 -13.95 -13.64
C LYS A 272 -2.49 -12.71 -12.77
N GLY A 273 -2.28 -11.55 -13.40
CA GLY A 273 -2.05 -10.29 -12.71
C GLY A 273 -0.61 -10.06 -12.25
N VAL A 274 0.39 -10.62 -12.96
CA VAL A 274 1.80 -10.20 -12.79
C VAL A 274 1.90 -8.68 -12.85
N GLY A 275 2.81 -8.09 -12.07
CA GLY A 275 2.97 -6.63 -12.01
C GLY A 275 2.02 -5.92 -11.04
N ARG A 276 1.12 -6.66 -10.37
CA ARG A 276 0.25 -6.08 -9.34
C ARG A 276 1.00 -5.98 -8.02
N VAL A 277 0.84 -4.84 -7.36
CA VAL A 277 1.32 -4.61 -5.99
C VAL A 277 0.16 -4.72 -5.02
N TYR A 278 0.43 -5.29 -3.85
CA TYR A 278 -0.55 -5.46 -2.78
C TYR A 278 0.03 -4.99 -1.45
N ILE A 279 -0.75 -4.24 -0.68
CA ILE A 279 -0.43 -3.93 0.72
C ILE A 279 -1.45 -4.61 1.62
N TYR A 280 -0.98 -5.49 2.53
CA TYR A 280 -1.86 -6.33 3.34
C TYR A 280 -2.38 -5.60 4.57
N ARG A 281 -3.70 -5.67 4.77
CA ARG A 281 -4.42 -5.19 5.96
C ARG A 281 -4.47 -6.24 7.06
N GLU A 282 -4.36 -7.51 6.70
CA GLU A 282 -4.41 -8.65 7.61
C GLU A 282 -3.31 -9.67 7.31
N ASP A 283 -3.02 -10.50 8.30
CA ASP A 283 -2.04 -11.57 8.17
C ASP A 283 -2.48 -12.65 7.16
N ARG A 284 -1.59 -13.02 6.25
CA ARG A 284 -1.77 -14.07 5.26
C ARG A 284 -0.53 -14.94 5.17
N VAL A 285 -0.74 -16.21 4.81
CA VAL A 285 0.34 -17.18 4.58
C VAL A 285 1.21 -16.76 3.39
N SER A 286 2.47 -17.18 3.35
CA SER A 286 3.35 -16.96 2.20
C SER A 286 2.82 -17.66 0.93
N THR A 287 3.23 -17.20 -0.24
CA THR A 287 2.94 -17.86 -1.53
C THR A 287 4.10 -17.60 -2.49
N PRO A 288 4.52 -18.59 -3.29
CA PRO A 288 5.66 -18.43 -4.20
C PRO A 288 5.41 -17.42 -5.33
N SER A 289 4.15 -17.09 -5.61
CA SER A 289 3.77 -16.11 -6.64
C SER A 289 3.95 -14.64 -6.23
N HIS A 290 4.46 -14.37 -5.02
CA HIS A 290 4.59 -13.02 -4.50
C HIS A 290 5.98 -12.79 -3.90
N ASN A 291 6.67 -11.77 -4.42
CA ASN A 291 7.88 -11.22 -3.81
C ASN A 291 7.46 -10.24 -2.71
N VAL A 292 8.11 -10.30 -1.55
CA VAL A 292 8.00 -9.29 -0.50
C VAL A 292 8.93 -8.14 -0.85
N LEU A 293 8.36 -6.97 -1.13
CA LEU A 293 9.12 -5.80 -1.59
C LEU A 293 9.32 -4.74 -0.51
N GLY A 294 8.61 -4.84 0.62
CA GLY A 294 8.75 -3.87 1.70
C GLY A 294 7.69 -4.01 2.76
N LYS A 295 7.68 -3.07 3.69
CA LYS A 295 6.74 -3.02 4.80
C LYS A 295 6.33 -1.59 5.09
N VAL A 296 5.06 -1.38 5.42
CA VAL A 296 4.56 -0.13 5.95
C VAL A 296 5.01 0.02 7.41
N ILE A 297 5.68 1.13 7.70
CA ILE A 297 6.16 1.48 9.04
C ILE A 297 5.33 2.58 9.70
N ASN A 298 4.64 3.42 8.90
CA ASN A 298 3.70 4.44 9.40
C ASN A 298 2.50 4.58 8.44
N GLY A 299 1.35 5.02 8.95
CA GLY A 299 0.16 5.31 8.14
C GLY A 299 -0.70 4.10 7.76
N MET A 300 -0.59 2.96 8.45
CA MET A 300 -1.46 1.80 8.17
C MET A 300 -2.96 2.11 8.30
N GLN A 301 -3.32 3.08 9.14
CA GLN A 301 -4.69 3.54 9.35
C GLN A 301 -5.29 4.13 8.07
N LEU A 302 -4.50 4.84 7.26
CA LEU A 302 -4.92 5.32 5.93
C LEU A 302 -5.24 4.15 5.02
N LEU A 303 -4.39 3.13 5.03
CA LEU A 303 -4.59 1.94 4.21
C LEU A 303 -5.78 1.12 4.70
N ASP A 304 -6.19 1.21 5.97
CA ASP A 304 -7.37 0.51 6.46
C ASP A 304 -8.68 1.14 6.00
N ILE A 305 -8.70 2.46 5.80
CA ILE A 305 -9.88 3.25 5.39
C ILE A 305 -9.97 3.46 3.88
N ALA A 306 -8.84 3.40 3.16
CA ALA A 306 -8.80 3.64 1.72
C ALA A 306 -9.75 2.70 0.96
N SER A 307 -10.45 3.22 -0.03
CA SER A 307 -11.42 2.50 -0.85
C SER A 307 -11.02 2.52 -2.31
N PHE A 308 -11.71 1.74 -3.15
CA PHE A 308 -11.47 1.76 -4.59
C PHE A 308 -11.57 3.18 -5.15
N GLY A 309 -10.56 3.57 -5.94
CA GLY A 309 -10.49 4.88 -6.59
C GLY A 309 -9.75 5.95 -5.79
N ASP A 310 -9.54 5.75 -4.50
CA ASP A 310 -8.83 6.69 -3.64
C ASP A 310 -7.34 6.83 -4.03
N GLU A 311 -6.80 8.02 -3.86
CA GLU A 311 -5.36 8.28 -3.95
C GLU A 311 -4.75 8.35 -2.55
N VAL A 312 -3.58 7.74 -2.38
CA VAL A 312 -2.88 7.69 -1.10
C VAL A 312 -1.48 8.26 -1.28
N THR A 313 -1.12 9.25 -0.45
CA THR A 313 0.26 9.76 -0.38
C THR A 313 1.18 8.68 0.16
N ILE A 314 2.23 8.32 -0.59
CA ILE A 314 3.23 7.34 -0.15
C ILE A 314 4.61 8.00 -0.10
N GLN A 315 5.35 7.68 0.94
CA GLN A 315 6.76 7.98 1.05
C GLN A 315 7.55 6.70 1.32
N THR A 316 8.78 6.68 0.84
CA THR A 316 9.70 5.55 1.01
C THR A 316 10.98 6.02 1.65
N SER A 317 11.54 5.19 2.53
CA SER A 317 12.86 5.41 3.12
C SER A 317 13.67 4.11 3.01
N PRO A 318 14.75 4.08 2.20
CA PRO A 318 15.31 5.19 1.42
C PRO A 318 14.42 5.60 0.21
N THR A 319 14.68 6.78 -0.35
CA THR A 319 14.06 7.27 -1.60
C THR A 319 14.69 6.59 -2.83
N ARG A 320 14.01 6.67 -3.98
CA ARG A 320 14.51 6.12 -5.25
C ARG A 320 15.80 6.83 -5.67
N ILE A 321 16.82 6.08 -6.08
CA ILE A 321 18.03 6.64 -6.72
C ILE A 321 17.94 6.38 -8.22
N MET A 322 17.55 7.42 -8.96
CA MET A 322 17.38 7.38 -10.41
C MET A 322 18.06 8.59 -11.05
N THR A 323 19.14 8.34 -11.79
CA THR A 323 19.95 9.37 -12.46
C THR A 323 19.60 9.56 -13.92
N LEU A 324 18.76 8.68 -14.48
CA LEU A 324 18.35 8.73 -15.87
C LEU A 324 17.64 10.06 -16.18
N SER A 325 17.94 10.63 -17.34
CA SER A 325 17.48 11.96 -17.80
C SER A 325 18.08 13.16 -17.07
N MET A 326 18.97 12.97 -16.10
CA MET A 326 19.78 14.06 -15.52
C MET A 326 21.03 14.28 -16.38
N THR A 327 21.60 15.47 -16.32
CA THR A 327 22.98 15.71 -16.78
C THR A 327 23.98 14.99 -15.87
N GLN A 328 25.19 14.73 -16.35
CA GLN A 328 26.24 14.08 -15.53
C GLN A 328 26.53 14.88 -14.26
N LYS A 329 26.47 16.21 -14.33
CA LYS A 329 26.66 17.10 -13.18
C LYS A 329 25.50 17.02 -12.19
N GLU A 330 24.25 17.12 -12.65
CA GLU A 330 23.08 16.99 -11.76
C GLU A 330 23.05 15.62 -11.09
N ALA A 331 23.40 14.56 -11.84
CA ALA A 331 23.53 13.21 -11.30
C ALA A 331 24.63 13.13 -10.23
N GLU A 332 25.77 13.81 -10.41
CA GLU A 332 26.84 13.87 -9.40
C GLU A 332 26.35 14.49 -8.09
N GLU A 333 25.70 15.66 -8.18
CA GLU A 333 25.16 16.39 -7.03
C GLU A 333 24.10 15.55 -6.30
N PHE A 334 23.14 14.99 -7.04
CA PHE A 334 22.09 14.11 -6.50
C PHE A 334 22.66 12.86 -5.82
N LEU A 335 23.64 12.19 -6.44
CA LEU A 335 24.27 11.00 -5.86
C LEU A 335 25.07 11.33 -4.60
N GLN A 336 25.78 12.47 -4.59
CA GLN A 336 26.55 12.93 -3.44
C GLN A 336 25.65 13.20 -2.22
N GLU A 337 24.48 13.84 -2.43
CA GLU A 337 23.48 14.05 -1.37
C GLU A 337 22.96 12.74 -0.78
N ASN A 338 22.91 11.67 -1.60
CA ASN A 338 22.50 10.33 -1.19
C ASN A 338 23.69 9.47 -0.71
N GLY A 339 24.89 10.02 -0.59
CA GLY A 339 26.08 9.31 -0.12
C GLY A 339 26.61 8.25 -1.09
N VAL A 340 26.30 8.39 -2.39
CA VAL A 340 26.71 7.48 -3.46
C VAL A 340 27.76 8.15 -4.35
N LYS A 341 28.79 7.40 -4.73
CA LYS A 341 29.82 7.88 -5.65
C LYS A 341 29.43 7.64 -7.11
N GLN A 342 29.56 8.67 -7.96
CA GLN A 342 29.38 8.54 -9.40
C GLN A 342 30.67 8.08 -10.11
N ILE A 343 30.51 7.21 -11.12
CA ILE A 343 31.57 6.84 -12.07
C ILE A 343 31.05 7.12 -13.49
N ARG A 344 31.55 8.19 -14.12
CA ARG A 344 31.10 8.58 -15.46
C ARG A 344 31.70 7.66 -16.55
N GLU A 345 30.85 7.11 -17.41
CA GLU A 345 31.19 6.33 -18.61
C GLU A 345 30.54 6.97 -19.85
N GLY A 346 31.02 6.64 -21.06
CA GLY A 346 30.55 7.28 -22.29
C GLY A 346 31.05 8.72 -22.40
N LEU A 347 30.15 9.68 -22.63
CA LEU A 347 30.46 11.10 -22.57
C LEU A 347 30.50 11.56 -21.10
N GLN A 348 31.63 12.15 -20.70
CA GLN A 348 31.91 12.51 -19.31
C GLN A 348 31.70 14.00 -19.03
N ASP A 349 31.42 14.81 -20.05
CA ASP A 349 31.16 16.24 -19.92
C ASP A 349 29.96 16.50 -19.01
N ASP A 350 29.97 17.62 -18.29
CA ASP A 350 28.95 17.95 -17.28
C ASP A 350 27.53 17.99 -17.86
N GLU A 351 27.39 18.45 -19.11
CA GLU A 351 26.11 18.59 -19.83
C GLU A 351 25.64 17.29 -20.50
N ALA A 352 26.43 16.22 -20.46
CA ALA A 352 26.04 14.95 -21.06
C ALA A 352 24.85 14.34 -20.30
N VAL A 353 23.83 13.88 -21.02
CA VAL A 353 22.61 13.32 -20.39
C VAL A 353 22.81 11.85 -20.09
N VAL A 354 22.51 11.45 -18.86
CA VAL A 354 22.62 10.07 -18.39
C VAL A 354 21.44 9.25 -18.92
N VAL A 355 21.75 8.21 -19.70
CA VAL A 355 20.74 7.32 -20.31
C VAL A 355 20.82 5.88 -19.82
N ARG A 356 21.85 5.56 -19.03
CA ARG A 356 22.00 4.26 -18.37
C ARG A 356 22.73 4.42 -17.05
N GLN A 357 22.30 3.67 -16.05
CA GLN A 357 22.98 3.55 -14.77
C GLN A 357 23.26 2.08 -14.41
N GLU A 358 24.41 1.80 -13.78
CA GLU A 358 24.78 0.46 -13.32
C GLU A 358 25.48 0.53 -11.94
N PRO A 359 24.93 -0.07 -10.87
CA PRO A 359 23.74 -0.91 -10.83
C PRO A 359 22.45 -0.18 -11.22
N HIS A 360 21.49 -0.93 -11.75
CA HIS A 360 20.23 -0.35 -12.20
C HIS A 360 19.29 0.00 -11.04
N TYR A 361 19.23 -0.87 -10.01
CA TYR A 361 18.25 -0.79 -8.93
C TYR A 361 18.76 0.01 -7.74
N THR A 362 17.86 0.80 -7.14
CA THR A 362 18.15 1.65 -5.98
C THR A 362 18.81 0.87 -4.82
N MET A 363 18.28 -0.31 -4.47
CA MET A 363 18.81 -1.10 -3.36
C MET A 363 20.24 -1.60 -3.61
N ASP A 364 20.58 -1.89 -4.87
CA ASP A 364 21.92 -2.34 -5.25
C ASP A 364 22.91 -1.16 -5.24
N ILE A 365 22.48 0.02 -5.70
CA ILE A 365 23.28 1.24 -5.66
C ILE A 365 23.65 1.59 -4.21
N ILE A 366 22.67 1.57 -3.31
CA ILE A 366 22.91 1.83 -1.88
C ILE A 366 23.85 0.77 -1.27
N ALA A 367 23.68 -0.50 -1.64
CA ALA A 367 24.53 -1.57 -1.14
C ALA A 367 25.98 -1.46 -1.63
N GLN A 368 26.21 -0.98 -2.85
CA GLN A 368 27.55 -0.79 -3.42
C GLN A 368 28.19 0.54 -3.01
N GLY A 369 27.38 1.57 -2.76
CA GLY A 369 27.85 2.93 -2.47
C GLY A 369 28.43 3.66 -3.69
N GLU A 370 28.33 3.06 -4.88
CA GLU A 370 28.73 3.67 -6.14
C GLU A 370 27.81 3.26 -7.29
N VAL A 371 27.73 4.12 -8.31
CA VAL A 371 26.97 3.87 -9.53
C VAL A 371 27.71 4.43 -10.74
N LYS A 372 27.70 3.66 -11.83
CA LYS A 372 28.22 4.06 -13.13
C LYS A 372 27.13 4.75 -13.93
N THR A 373 27.40 5.93 -14.48
CA THR A 373 26.47 6.70 -15.30
C THR A 373 27.00 6.82 -16.72
N TYR A 374 26.24 6.34 -17.71
CA TYR A 374 26.60 6.43 -19.12
C TYR A 374 25.96 7.66 -19.75
N GLY A 375 26.79 8.65 -20.08
CA GLY A 375 26.35 9.91 -20.69
C GLY A 375 26.37 9.88 -22.22
N ILE A 376 25.42 10.56 -22.84
CA ILE A 376 25.38 10.84 -24.29
C ILE A 376 25.13 12.34 -24.54
N PRO A 377 25.39 12.86 -25.75
CA PRO A 377 24.93 14.19 -26.14
C PRO A 377 23.40 14.30 -26.02
N GLU A 378 22.90 15.45 -25.56
CA GLU A 378 21.45 15.71 -25.45
C GLU A 378 20.73 15.54 -26.79
N GLU A 379 21.37 15.94 -27.89
CA GLU A 379 20.84 15.79 -29.25
C GLU A 379 20.60 14.33 -29.68
N ASP A 380 21.25 13.36 -29.03
CA ASP A 380 21.06 11.93 -29.30
C ASP A 380 19.92 11.31 -28.47
N LEU A 381 19.40 12.03 -27.46
CA LEU A 381 18.21 11.63 -26.70
C LEU A 381 16.93 12.08 -27.42
N LEU A 382 16.07 11.12 -27.75
CA LEU A 382 14.86 11.42 -28.52
C LEU A 382 13.65 11.66 -27.62
N HIS A 383 12.99 12.79 -27.83
CA HIS A 383 11.77 13.14 -27.09
C HIS A 383 10.52 12.67 -27.82
N VAL A 384 9.76 11.80 -27.17
CA VAL A 384 8.50 11.27 -27.71
C VAL A 384 7.29 11.94 -27.06
N GLU A 385 6.33 12.32 -27.90
CA GLU A 385 4.99 12.76 -27.48
C GLU A 385 4.00 11.64 -27.83
N LEU A 386 3.41 11.01 -26.82
CA LEU A 386 2.52 9.87 -26.97
C LEU A 386 1.05 10.31 -27.05
N TYR A 387 0.30 9.73 -27.98
CA TYR A 387 -1.12 10.00 -28.16
C TYR A 387 -1.99 9.10 -27.26
N GLU A 388 -3.16 9.62 -26.87
CA GLU A 388 -4.13 8.90 -26.03
C GLU A 388 -5.03 7.94 -26.84
N ASP A 389 -5.16 8.14 -28.15
CA ASP A 389 -6.10 7.42 -29.03
C ASP A 389 -5.74 5.94 -29.29
N ALA A 390 -4.55 5.50 -28.87
CA ALA A 390 -4.07 4.12 -29.05
C ALA A 390 -3.53 3.50 -27.74
N PRO A 391 -4.35 3.44 -26.66
CA PRO A 391 -3.86 3.20 -25.32
C PRO A 391 -3.12 1.86 -25.14
N ARG A 392 -3.56 0.78 -25.81
CA ARG A 392 -2.86 -0.52 -25.70
C ARG A 392 -1.53 -0.52 -26.42
N SER A 393 -1.49 0.15 -27.57
CA SER A 393 -0.30 0.27 -28.41
C SER A 393 0.74 1.19 -27.74
N THR A 394 0.30 2.32 -27.20
CA THR A 394 1.10 3.26 -26.42
C THR A 394 1.65 2.59 -25.14
N TRP A 395 0.83 1.78 -24.45
CA TRP A 395 1.30 1.01 -23.29
C TRP A 395 2.33 -0.07 -23.68
N TYR A 396 2.11 -0.80 -24.77
CA TYR A 396 3.08 -1.77 -25.30
C TYR A 396 4.41 -1.10 -25.66
N PHE A 397 4.39 0.04 -26.34
CA PHE A 397 5.61 0.80 -26.66
C PHE A 397 6.37 1.19 -25.40
N GLN A 398 5.69 1.76 -24.41
CA GLN A 398 6.33 2.13 -23.14
C GLN A 398 6.88 0.91 -22.40
N LYS A 399 6.20 -0.24 -22.46
CA LYS A 399 6.68 -1.49 -21.87
C LYS A 399 7.96 -1.98 -22.50
N ILE A 400 8.01 -2.10 -23.83
CA ILE A 400 9.18 -2.68 -24.51
C ILE A 400 10.40 -1.75 -24.49
N THR A 401 10.16 -0.44 -24.31
CA THR A 401 11.23 0.56 -24.17
C THR A 401 11.73 0.69 -22.74
N GLY A 402 10.94 0.30 -21.73
CA GLY A 402 11.23 0.56 -20.31
C GLY A 402 10.68 1.90 -19.80
N LEU A 403 9.97 2.66 -20.62
CA LEU A 403 9.39 3.95 -20.22
C LEU A 403 8.24 3.83 -19.19
N LEU A 404 7.72 2.63 -18.92
CA LEU A 404 6.73 2.43 -17.86
C LEU A 404 7.33 2.50 -16.46
N ASP A 405 8.59 2.10 -16.28
CA ASP A 405 9.24 2.07 -14.98
C ASP A 405 10.55 2.89 -14.92
N ALA A 406 10.95 3.55 -16.00
CA ALA A 406 12.09 4.46 -16.05
C ALA A 406 11.78 5.75 -16.85
N PRO A 407 12.47 6.86 -16.58
CA PRO A 407 12.29 8.10 -17.36
C PRO A 407 12.93 7.98 -18.75
N VAL A 408 14.01 7.22 -18.89
CA VAL A 408 14.67 6.95 -20.19
C VAL A 408 14.46 5.47 -20.57
N GLY A 409 13.97 5.26 -21.78
CA GLY A 409 13.85 3.96 -22.40
C GLY A 409 14.88 3.75 -23.51
N SER A 410 14.93 2.52 -24.04
CA SER A 410 15.82 2.18 -25.15
C SER A 410 15.14 1.33 -26.21
N LEU A 411 15.57 1.51 -27.47
CA LEU A 411 15.13 0.73 -28.61
C LEU A 411 16.33 0.25 -29.41
N LYS A 412 16.32 -1.03 -29.78
CA LYS A 412 17.34 -1.59 -30.67
C LYS A 412 16.86 -1.55 -32.11
N VAL A 413 17.62 -0.89 -32.98
CA VAL A 413 17.33 -0.81 -34.41
C VAL A 413 17.45 -2.20 -35.02
N HIS A 414 16.36 -2.66 -35.65
CA HIS A 414 16.30 -3.96 -36.33
C HIS A 414 16.50 -3.82 -37.83
N PHE A 415 15.88 -2.81 -38.45
CA PHE A 415 16.15 -2.48 -39.85
C PHE A 415 16.25 -0.97 -40.02
N ALA A 416 17.26 -0.55 -40.77
CA ALA A 416 17.36 0.79 -41.29
C ALA A 416 17.28 0.73 -42.81
N PHE A 417 16.30 1.42 -43.40
CA PHE A 417 16.18 1.55 -44.85
C PHE A 417 16.48 3.00 -45.25
N PRO A 418 17.76 3.39 -45.46
CA PRO A 418 18.12 4.78 -45.76
C PRO A 418 17.37 5.37 -46.95
N GLY A 419 17.10 4.56 -47.99
CA GLY A 419 16.35 4.99 -49.17
C GLY A 419 14.85 5.18 -48.97
N MET A 420 14.26 4.60 -47.91
CA MET A 420 12.84 4.72 -47.58
C MET A 420 12.59 5.61 -46.36
N LYS A 421 13.65 6.24 -45.81
CA LYS A 421 13.61 7.09 -44.62
C LYS A 421 12.79 6.47 -43.48
N LEU A 422 13.10 5.20 -43.21
CA LEU A 422 12.34 4.32 -42.32
C LEU A 422 13.27 3.58 -41.38
N LEU A 423 13.02 3.68 -40.08
CA LEU A 423 13.62 2.84 -39.06
C LEU A 423 12.56 1.90 -38.49
N MET A 424 12.94 0.63 -38.35
CA MET A 424 12.14 -0.38 -37.68
C MET A 424 12.91 -0.93 -36.49
N PHE A 425 12.17 -1.15 -35.41
CA PHE A 425 12.67 -1.70 -34.17
C PHE A 425 12.10 -3.10 -33.96
N LYS A 426 12.88 -3.91 -33.26
CA LYS A 426 12.55 -5.31 -33.05
C LYS A 426 11.24 -5.42 -32.24
N ASP A 427 10.33 -6.28 -32.70
CA ASP A 427 9.14 -6.62 -31.94
C ASP A 427 9.48 -7.51 -30.74
N VAL A 428 8.58 -7.54 -29.75
CA VAL A 428 8.64 -8.48 -28.63
C VAL A 428 7.42 -9.40 -28.72
N PRO A 429 7.51 -10.55 -29.43
CA PRO A 429 6.34 -11.39 -29.74
C PRO A 429 5.51 -11.84 -28.54
N LYS A 430 6.14 -11.99 -27.37
CA LYS A 430 5.45 -12.33 -26.12
C LYS A 430 4.47 -11.24 -25.70
N GLU A 431 4.86 -9.98 -25.90
CA GLU A 431 4.17 -8.79 -25.42
C GLU A 431 3.24 -8.15 -26.45
N SER A 432 3.40 -8.49 -27.74
CA SER A 432 2.63 -7.90 -28.83
C SER A 432 1.22 -8.50 -29.02
N LYS A 433 0.86 -9.52 -28.24
CA LYS A 433 -0.46 -10.15 -28.31
C LYS A 433 -1.54 -9.19 -27.82
N GLY A 434 -2.60 -9.02 -28.61
CA GLY A 434 -3.77 -8.21 -28.22
C GLY A 434 -3.73 -6.75 -28.64
N LEU A 435 -2.76 -6.37 -29.48
CA LEU A 435 -2.72 -5.08 -30.18
C LEU A 435 -3.81 -5.02 -31.25
N ILE A 436 -5.03 -4.66 -30.84
CA ILE A 436 -6.17 -4.44 -31.74
C ILE A 436 -5.92 -3.19 -32.60
N PRO A 437 -6.58 -3.04 -33.77
CA PRO A 437 -6.52 -1.79 -34.53
C PRO A 437 -7.04 -0.61 -33.69
N GLU A 438 -6.19 0.40 -33.48
CA GLU A 438 -6.43 1.61 -32.71
C GLU A 438 -5.69 2.77 -33.40
N ASN A 439 -6.30 3.95 -33.52
CA ASN A 439 -5.70 5.13 -34.15
C ASN A 439 -5.00 4.85 -35.51
N ASN A 440 -5.70 4.18 -36.43
CA ASN A 440 -5.15 3.88 -37.75
C ASN A 440 -5.11 5.14 -38.63
N PRO A 441 -4.04 5.34 -39.42
CA PRO A 441 -3.97 6.45 -40.37
C PRO A 441 -5.13 6.40 -41.37
N GLN A 442 -5.61 7.57 -41.79
CA GLN A 442 -6.73 7.68 -42.75
C GLN A 442 -6.27 8.08 -44.16
N SER A 443 -5.30 8.98 -44.27
CA SER A 443 -4.94 9.59 -45.55
C SER A 443 -3.45 9.87 -45.69
N VAL A 444 -2.81 10.38 -44.66
CA VAL A 444 -1.38 10.66 -44.63
C VAL A 444 -0.84 10.35 -43.24
N VAL A 445 0.34 9.74 -43.22
CA VAL A 445 1.19 9.62 -42.04
C VAL A 445 2.24 10.71 -42.16
N LYS A 446 2.42 11.48 -41.09
CA LYS A 446 3.36 12.59 -41.06
C LYS A 446 4.77 12.12 -40.71
N ALA A 447 5.77 12.85 -41.22
CA ALA A 447 7.15 12.67 -40.78
C ALA A 447 7.24 12.78 -39.25
N GLY A 448 7.95 11.83 -38.64
CA GLY A 448 8.15 11.74 -37.19
C GLY A 448 7.12 10.91 -36.45
N GLU A 449 6.03 10.48 -37.09
CA GLU A 449 5.04 9.63 -36.44
C GLU A 449 5.59 8.23 -36.13
N ILE A 450 5.26 7.75 -34.93
CA ILE A 450 5.63 6.44 -34.42
C ILE A 450 4.43 5.51 -34.63
N GLY A 451 4.68 4.40 -35.31
CA GLY A 451 3.66 3.40 -35.62
C GLY A 451 3.99 2.03 -35.02
N ILE A 452 2.94 1.28 -34.68
CA ILE A 452 3.04 -0.12 -34.26
C ILE A 452 2.16 -0.99 -35.15
N THR A 453 2.69 -2.11 -35.61
CA THR A 453 1.92 -3.08 -36.39
C THR A 453 0.89 -3.77 -35.50
N ASN A 454 -0.38 -3.72 -35.89
CA ASN A 454 -1.48 -4.33 -35.13
C ASN A 454 -1.79 -5.76 -35.59
N MET A 455 -2.74 -6.40 -34.90
CA MET A 455 -3.09 -7.81 -35.11
C MET A 455 -3.72 -8.16 -36.47
N SER A 456 -3.99 -7.17 -37.33
CA SER A 456 -4.47 -7.44 -38.71
C SER A 456 -3.34 -7.89 -39.65
N ARG A 457 -2.08 -7.84 -39.19
CA ARG A 457 -0.88 -8.19 -39.97
C ARG A 457 -0.04 -9.26 -39.27
N ARG A 458 0.96 -9.78 -39.98
CA ARG A 458 1.81 -10.89 -39.48
C ARG A 458 2.88 -10.43 -38.49
N HIS A 459 3.42 -9.22 -38.65
CA HIS A 459 4.52 -8.68 -37.85
C HIS A 459 4.03 -7.86 -36.65
N ILE A 460 3.08 -8.42 -35.89
CA ILE A 460 2.40 -7.74 -34.78
C ILE A 460 3.41 -7.25 -33.74
N GLY A 461 3.34 -5.97 -33.37
CA GLY A 461 4.21 -5.35 -32.39
C GLY A 461 5.52 -4.79 -32.95
N MET A 462 5.76 -4.89 -34.25
CA MET A 462 6.85 -4.18 -34.90
C MET A 462 6.63 -2.67 -34.75
N VAL A 463 7.65 -1.97 -34.26
CA VAL A 463 7.62 -0.51 -34.11
C VAL A 463 8.41 0.10 -35.25
N GLY A 464 7.91 1.19 -35.80
CA GLY A 464 8.66 1.93 -36.81
C GLY A 464 8.39 3.42 -36.77
N VAL A 465 9.35 4.16 -37.33
CA VAL A 465 9.32 5.61 -37.42
C VAL A 465 9.74 6.00 -38.82
N ARG A 466 9.00 6.94 -39.41
CA ARG A 466 9.24 7.44 -40.76
C ARG A 466 9.66 8.91 -40.74
N PHE A 467 10.57 9.32 -41.61
CA PHE A 467 11.10 10.70 -41.65
C PHE A 467 10.52 11.54 -42.81
N GLU A 468 9.53 11.00 -43.50
CA GLU A 468 8.83 11.68 -44.59
C GLU A 468 7.34 11.38 -44.54
N ASP A 469 6.53 12.30 -45.06
CA ASP A 469 5.10 12.08 -45.22
C ASP A 469 4.84 10.90 -46.17
N ASN A 470 3.88 10.05 -45.83
CA ASN A 470 3.49 8.94 -46.71
C ASN A 470 1.97 8.76 -46.77
N LYS A 471 1.46 8.48 -47.97
CA LYS A 471 0.02 8.37 -48.26
C LYS A 471 -0.45 6.93 -48.49
N GLU A 472 0.46 5.96 -48.47
CA GLU A 472 0.17 4.56 -48.85
C GLU A 472 0.44 3.58 -47.70
N PHE A 473 1.51 3.80 -46.94
CA PHE A 473 1.98 2.89 -45.89
C PHE A 473 2.28 3.62 -44.58
N GLY A 474 2.01 2.95 -43.46
CA GLY A 474 2.32 3.46 -42.12
C GLY A 474 3.81 3.39 -41.76
N PRO A 475 4.20 3.89 -40.58
CA PRO A 475 5.60 3.88 -40.11
C PRO A 475 6.22 2.50 -39.94
N THR A 476 5.42 1.43 -40.02
CA THR A 476 5.90 0.04 -39.93
C THR A 476 6.06 -0.64 -41.29
N GLY A 477 5.85 0.10 -42.39
CA GLY A 477 5.82 -0.47 -43.74
C GLY A 477 4.54 -1.24 -44.07
N GLU A 478 3.65 -1.44 -43.09
CA GLU A 478 2.35 -2.06 -43.29
C GLU A 478 1.32 -1.03 -43.82
N PRO A 479 0.27 -1.45 -44.54
CA PRO A 479 -0.81 -0.55 -44.94
C PRO A 479 -1.50 0.10 -43.73
N PHE A 480 -2.19 1.21 -43.94
CA PHE A 480 -2.80 2.01 -42.86
C PHE A 480 -3.67 1.20 -41.89
N GLN A 481 -4.52 0.30 -42.38
CA GLN A 481 -5.34 -0.58 -41.54
C GLN A 481 -4.52 -1.49 -40.60
N GLY A 482 -3.25 -1.75 -40.94
CA GLY A 482 -2.33 -2.59 -40.20
C GLY A 482 -1.41 -1.84 -39.23
N THR A 483 -1.51 -0.51 -39.16
CA THR A 483 -0.61 0.31 -38.33
C THR A 483 -1.41 1.18 -37.38
N ASN A 484 -1.07 1.11 -36.10
CA ASN A 484 -1.60 2.00 -35.06
C ASN A 484 -0.60 3.14 -34.84
N ILE A 485 -1.04 4.39 -34.92
CA ILE A 485 -0.19 5.54 -34.59
C ILE A 485 -0.27 5.80 -33.09
N ILE A 486 0.88 5.87 -32.44
CA ILE A 486 0.97 5.97 -30.97
C ILE A 486 1.50 7.31 -30.48
N GLY A 487 1.99 8.15 -31.39
CA GLY A 487 2.69 9.38 -31.03
C GLY A 487 3.61 9.86 -32.15
N ARG A 488 4.46 10.81 -31.79
CA ARG A 488 5.46 11.39 -32.68
C ARG A 488 6.77 11.70 -31.96
N MET A 489 7.85 11.73 -32.72
CA MET A 489 9.12 12.32 -32.31
C MET A 489 8.98 13.84 -32.34
N SER A 490 9.17 14.48 -31.19
CA SER A 490 9.06 15.93 -31.06
C SER A 490 10.39 16.64 -31.33
N GLU A 491 11.51 15.99 -31.02
CA GLU A 491 12.88 16.50 -31.17
C GLU A 491 13.82 15.37 -31.60
N GLY A 492 14.98 15.71 -32.18
CA GLY A 492 16.01 14.73 -32.58
C GLY A 492 15.71 13.93 -33.86
N ILE A 493 14.66 14.27 -34.63
CA ILE A 493 14.30 13.56 -35.86
C ILE A 493 15.42 13.60 -36.92
N GLU A 494 16.20 14.68 -36.97
CA GLU A 494 17.30 14.87 -37.91
C GLU A 494 18.48 13.93 -37.62
N ASN A 495 18.60 13.47 -36.37
CA ASN A 495 19.64 12.54 -35.94
C ASN A 495 19.26 11.07 -36.21
N LEU A 496 18.00 10.79 -36.51
CA LEU A 496 17.52 9.44 -36.74
C LEU A 496 18.11 8.77 -37.99
N GLU A 497 18.44 9.55 -39.03
CA GLU A 497 19.08 9.04 -40.25
C GLU A 497 20.51 8.51 -40.02
N LYS A 498 21.13 8.89 -38.89
CA LYS A 498 22.50 8.47 -38.55
C LYS A 498 22.57 7.02 -38.06
N TYR A 499 21.47 6.49 -37.51
CA TYR A 499 21.44 5.18 -36.89
C TYR A 499 21.38 4.04 -37.91
N LYS A 500 22.11 2.97 -37.59
CA LYS A 500 22.23 1.76 -38.39
C LYS A 500 21.63 0.56 -37.67
N GLU A 501 21.43 -0.51 -38.41
CA GLU A 501 21.01 -1.79 -37.84
C GLU A 501 21.97 -2.22 -36.72
N GLY A 502 21.40 -2.58 -35.56
CA GLY A 502 22.13 -2.96 -34.37
C GLY A 502 22.36 -1.85 -33.34
N ASP A 503 22.21 -0.58 -33.74
CA ASP A 503 22.37 0.55 -32.84
C ASP A 503 21.26 0.60 -31.77
N THR A 504 21.56 1.24 -30.65
CA THR A 504 20.60 1.49 -29.57
C THR A 504 20.28 2.97 -29.54
N ILE A 505 19.00 3.26 -29.59
CA ILE A 505 18.45 4.60 -29.50
C ILE A 505 17.84 4.77 -28.11
N TYR A 506 18.06 5.92 -27.49
CA TYR A 506 17.47 6.28 -26.22
C TYR A 506 16.29 7.23 -26.42
N VAL A 507 15.22 6.99 -25.69
CA VAL A 507 13.97 7.76 -25.79
C VAL A 507 13.54 8.24 -24.42
N THR A 508 12.96 9.44 -24.34
CA THR A 508 12.34 9.99 -23.13
C THR A 508 10.99 10.60 -23.46
N ARG A 509 10.10 10.68 -22.46
CA ARG A 509 8.79 11.32 -22.60
C ARG A 509 8.96 12.83 -22.53
N LYS A 510 8.22 13.57 -23.36
CA LYS A 510 8.16 15.04 -23.29
C LYS A 510 7.16 15.53 -22.25
#